data_AF-A0A397TZI4-F1
#
_entry.id   AF-A0A397TZI4-F1
#
_cell.length_a   1.000
_cell.length_b   1.000
_cell.length_c   1.000
_cell.angle_alpha   90.00
_cell.angle_beta   90.00
_cell.angle_gamma   90.00
#
_symmetry.space_group_name_H-M   'P 1'
#
loop_
_entity.id
_entity.type
_entity.pdbx_description
1 polymer ?
#
loop_
_entity_poly.entity_id
_entity_poly.type
_entity_poly.pdbx_seq_one_letter_code
_entity_poly.pdbx_strand_id
1 'polypeptide(L)'
;MANIQEEWLKKAIDERHINYIEYYFNGNYNIILEYANEGTLREYLTTNFAELQWTDKLCLAKEIALGLLYLHDNNIIHRDLHSKSILIHQKQPKITDFGLSKQINEITSNSNAHGMPAYVEPQCLVNDKYKCNIKSDVYSLGVILWEISSGRPPFPSFESVLSLAVHIFKGNREDPIEGTPLQYIQLYKQ
;
A
#
# COMPACT_ATOMS: atom_id res chain seq x y z
N MET A 1 20.62 18.80 15.60
CA MET A 1 20.94 18.50 14.18
C MET A 1 19.84 17.61 13.68
N ALA A 2 18.96 18.11 12.81
CA ALA A 2 17.94 17.26 12.17
C ALA A 2 18.68 16.23 11.31
N ASN A 3 18.37 14.96 11.50
CA ASN A 3 18.99 13.87 10.76
C ASN A 3 18.49 13.95 9.31
N ILE A 4 19.39 13.90 8.32
CA ILE A 4 19.04 14.00 6.88
C ILE A 4 18.03 12.89 6.48
N GLN A 5 17.95 11.80 7.25
CA GLN A 5 16.96 10.74 7.13
C GLN A 5 15.50 11.16 7.39
N GLU A 6 15.22 12.30 8.02
CA GLU A 6 13.84 12.74 8.34
C GLU A 6 13.25 13.73 7.33
N GLU A 7 14.08 14.40 6.53
CA GLU A 7 13.64 15.50 5.67
C GLU A 7 12.80 15.02 4.46
N TRP A 8 13.10 13.82 3.96
CA TRP A 8 12.28 13.22 2.92
C TRP A 8 10.97 12.64 3.45
N LEU A 9 10.96 12.16 4.70
CA LEU A 9 9.74 11.72 5.37
C LEU A 9 8.77 12.89 5.54
N LYS A 10 9.31 14.07 5.91
CA LYS A 10 8.57 15.35 5.93
C LYS A 10 7.96 15.69 4.57
N LYS A 11 8.71 15.47 3.50
CA LYS A 11 8.25 15.71 2.12
C LYS A 11 7.24 14.67 1.62
N ALA A 12 7.36 13.42 2.08
CA ALA A 12 6.45 12.33 1.78
C ALA A 12 5.05 12.60 2.34
N ILE A 13 4.96 13.32 3.46
CA ILE A 13 3.73 13.47 4.25
C ILE A 13 3.02 14.83 3.97
N ASP A 14 3.00 15.26 2.70
CA ASP A 14 2.29 16.47 2.23
C ASP A 14 0.74 16.28 2.21
N GLU A 15 -0.05 17.30 1.82
CA GLU A 15 -1.54 17.38 1.88
C GLU A 15 -2.32 16.14 1.38
N ARG A 16 -1.71 15.32 0.52
CA ARG A 16 -2.24 14.04 0.00
C ARG A 16 -1.95 12.82 0.88
N HIS A 17 -1.31 13.02 2.02
CA HIS A 17 -0.95 12.03 3.04
C HIS A 17 -1.48 12.49 4.42
N ILE A 18 -1.28 11.67 5.45
CA ILE A 18 -1.79 11.94 6.80
C ILE A 18 -0.98 13.06 7.45
N ASN A 19 -1.60 14.18 7.81
CA ASN A 19 -0.89 15.26 8.51
C ASN A 19 -0.28 14.75 9.82
N TYR A 20 0.88 15.26 10.21
CA TYR A 20 1.56 14.78 11.42
C TYR A 20 2.29 15.85 12.22
N ILE A 21 2.52 15.56 13.51
CA ILE A 21 3.36 16.32 14.43
C ILE A 21 4.37 15.38 15.07
N GLU A 22 5.65 15.68 14.90
CA GLU A 22 6.75 15.05 15.65
C GLU A 22 6.90 15.74 17.02
N TYR A 23 7.00 14.95 18.09
CA TYR A 23 7.40 15.48 19.39
C TYR A 23 8.27 14.48 20.16
N TYR A 24 9.26 15.00 20.88
CA TYR A 24 10.17 14.20 21.69
C TYR A 24 9.69 14.19 23.14
N PHE A 25 9.42 13.01 23.68
CA PHE A 25 8.92 12.85 25.04
C PHE A 25 9.49 11.58 25.68
N ASN A 26 9.98 11.70 26.92
CA ASN A 26 10.57 10.59 27.70
C ASN A 26 11.64 9.77 26.97
N GLY A 27 12.51 10.42 26.20
CA GLY A 27 13.58 9.73 25.49
C GLY A 27 13.16 9.10 24.15
N ASN A 28 11.89 9.22 23.77
CA ASN A 28 11.34 8.63 22.55
C ASN A 28 10.83 9.71 21.60
N TYR A 29 11.02 9.50 20.30
CA TYR A 29 10.34 10.24 19.26
C TYR A 29 8.93 9.67 19.08
N ASN A 30 7.93 10.55 19.11
CA ASN A 30 6.53 10.20 18.92
C ASN A 30 5.99 10.96 17.71
N ILE A 31 5.12 10.31 16.95
CA ILE A 31 4.43 10.89 15.80
C ILE A 31 2.95 10.93 16.13
N ILE A 32 2.36 12.12 16.16
CA ILE A 32 0.91 12.31 16.24
C ILE A 32 0.41 12.45 14.81
N LEU A 33 -0.58 11.66 14.44
CA LEU A 33 -1.16 11.63 13.10
C LEU A 33 -2.57 12.23 13.12
N GLU A 34 -2.97 12.85 12.01
CA GLU A 34 -4.36 13.21 11.75
C GLU A 34 -5.25 11.98 11.88
N TYR A 35 -6.36 12.13 12.62
CA TYR A 35 -7.28 11.03 12.82
C TYR A 35 -8.09 10.76 11.55
N ALA A 36 -7.89 9.58 10.97
CA ALA A 36 -8.72 9.07 9.89
C ALA A 36 -10.02 8.49 10.47
N ASN A 37 -11.12 9.21 10.27
CA ASN A 37 -12.40 8.93 10.90
C ASN A 37 -13.13 7.71 10.32
N GLU A 38 -12.70 7.20 9.17
CA GLU A 38 -13.31 6.05 8.49
C GLU A 38 -12.42 4.79 8.51
N GLY A 39 -11.35 4.81 9.31
CA GLY A 39 -10.45 3.67 9.49
C GLY A 39 -9.58 3.39 8.27
N THR A 40 -9.13 2.14 8.14
CA THR A 40 -8.34 1.67 6.99
C THR A 40 -9.21 1.43 5.75
N LEU A 41 -8.63 1.43 4.55
CA LEU A 41 -9.33 1.06 3.31
C LEU A 41 -9.95 -0.34 3.44
N ARG A 42 -9.27 -1.27 4.10
CA ARG A 42 -9.78 -2.61 4.42
C ARG A 42 -11.13 -2.56 5.16
N GLU A 43 -11.18 -1.80 6.24
CA GLU A 43 -12.37 -1.65 7.10
C GLU A 43 -13.47 -0.88 6.37
N TYR A 44 -13.08 0.16 5.64
CA TYR A 44 -13.98 0.98 4.84
C TYR A 44 -14.69 0.17 3.77
N LEU A 45 -13.96 -0.66 3.02
CA LEU A 45 -14.55 -1.57 2.04
C LEU A 45 -15.46 -2.58 2.75
N THR A 46 -15.02 -3.19 3.84
CA THR A 46 -15.86 -4.17 4.58
C THR A 46 -17.20 -3.58 5.01
N THR A 47 -17.20 -2.31 5.45
CA THR A 47 -18.40 -1.64 5.97
C THR A 47 -19.29 -1.06 4.87
N ASN A 48 -18.70 -0.44 3.84
CA ASN A 48 -19.44 0.40 2.89
C ASN A 48 -19.58 -0.19 1.48
N PHE A 49 -18.99 -1.36 1.20
CA PHE A 49 -18.89 -1.87 -0.19
C PHE A 49 -20.23 -2.02 -0.91
N ALA A 50 -21.31 -2.36 -0.19
CA ALA A 50 -22.65 -2.51 -0.78
C ALA A 50 -23.21 -1.18 -1.32
N GLU A 51 -22.74 -0.05 -0.81
CA GLU A 51 -23.20 1.29 -1.20
C GLU A 51 -22.29 1.92 -2.27
N LEU A 52 -21.03 1.46 -2.37
CA LEU A 52 -20.05 2.00 -3.31
C LEU A 52 -20.42 1.73 -4.77
N GLN A 53 -20.61 2.81 -5.53
CA GLN A 53 -20.75 2.75 -6.97
C GLN A 53 -19.38 2.65 -7.63
N TRP A 54 -19.37 2.28 -8.92
CA TRP A 54 -18.12 2.23 -9.70
C TRP A 54 -17.38 3.56 -9.75
N THR A 55 -18.11 4.68 -9.74
CA THR A 55 -17.52 6.02 -9.65
C THR A 55 -16.73 6.20 -8.36
N ASP A 56 -17.25 5.74 -7.22
CA ASP A 56 -16.57 5.84 -5.92
C ASP A 56 -15.32 4.95 -5.89
N LYS A 57 -15.43 3.72 -6.41
CA LYS A 57 -14.31 2.77 -6.54
C LYS A 57 -13.19 3.33 -7.40
N LEU A 58 -13.54 3.96 -8.53
CA LEU A 58 -12.58 4.61 -9.43
C LEU A 58 -11.91 5.82 -8.76
N CYS A 59 -12.65 6.62 -8.00
CA CYS A 59 -12.09 7.72 -7.22
C CYS A 59 -11.07 7.20 -6.19
N LEU A 60 -11.43 6.18 -5.40
CA LEU A 60 -10.50 5.56 -4.44
C LEU A 60 -9.22 5.07 -5.14
N ALA A 61 -9.37 4.29 -6.21
CA ALA A 61 -8.26 3.75 -6.97
C ALA A 61 -7.33 4.85 -7.53
N LYS A 62 -7.94 5.91 -8.09
CA LYS A 62 -7.21 7.04 -8.67
C LYS A 62 -6.42 7.80 -7.61
N GLU A 63 -7.04 8.15 -6.48
CA GLU A 63 -6.37 8.93 -5.44
C GLU A 63 -5.23 8.13 -4.79
N ILE A 64 -5.39 6.81 -4.59
CA ILE A 64 -4.30 5.94 -4.12
C ILE A 64 -3.16 5.91 -5.14
N ALA A 65 -3.47 5.75 -6.43
CA ALA A 65 -2.45 5.76 -7.49
C ALA A 65 -1.71 7.10 -7.58
N LEU A 66 -2.41 8.23 -7.39
CA LEU A 66 -1.81 9.56 -7.34
C LEU A 66 -0.92 9.76 -6.12
N GLY A 67 -1.33 9.27 -4.94
CA GLY A 67 -0.48 9.26 -3.75
C GLY A 67 0.79 8.45 -3.95
N LEU A 68 0.67 7.26 -4.54
CA LEU A 68 1.84 6.42 -4.83
C LEU A 68 2.77 7.05 -5.88
N LEU A 69 2.20 7.63 -6.94
CA LEU A 69 2.96 8.37 -7.95
C LEU A 69 3.76 9.51 -7.32
N TYR A 70 3.15 10.26 -6.39
CA TYR A 70 3.85 11.32 -5.66
C TYR A 70 5.07 10.79 -4.88
N LEU A 71 4.94 9.64 -4.21
CA LEU A 71 6.07 9.01 -3.51
C LEU A 71 7.18 8.64 -4.51
N HIS A 72 6.81 8.00 -5.62
CA HIS A 72 7.76 7.58 -6.65
C HIS A 72 8.47 8.76 -7.31
N ASP A 73 7.77 9.85 -7.61
CA ASP A 73 8.34 11.10 -8.16
C ASP A 73 9.33 11.77 -7.18
N ASN A 74 9.16 11.53 -5.87
CA ASN A 74 10.08 11.96 -4.83
C ASN A 74 11.16 10.92 -4.49
N ASN A 75 11.34 9.89 -5.32
CA ASN A 75 12.29 8.80 -5.15
C ASN A 75 12.09 8.00 -3.84
N ILE A 76 10.84 7.87 -3.39
CA ILE A 76 10.46 7.11 -2.19
C ILE A 76 9.77 5.83 -2.63
N ILE A 77 10.23 4.69 -2.10
CA ILE A 77 9.57 3.38 -2.27
C ILE A 77 8.87 3.06 -0.96
N HIS A 78 7.58 2.72 -1.02
CA HIS A 78 6.79 2.46 0.18
C HIS A 78 7.19 1.15 0.86
N ARG A 79 7.32 0.06 0.08
CA ARG A 79 7.73 -1.30 0.51
C ARG A 79 6.77 -2.06 1.43
N ASP A 80 5.64 -1.47 1.80
CA ASP A 80 4.59 -2.10 2.61
C ASP A 80 3.20 -1.53 2.26
N LEU A 81 2.98 -1.33 0.96
CA LEU A 81 1.72 -0.80 0.47
C LEU A 81 0.67 -1.92 0.50
N HIS A 82 -0.41 -1.71 1.25
CA HIS A 82 -1.50 -2.66 1.39
C HIS A 82 -2.77 -1.95 1.89
N SER A 83 -3.94 -2.59 1.85
CA SER A 83 -5.19 -1.89 2.21
C SER A 83 -5.30 -1.49 3.69
N LYS A 84 -4.41 -1.97 4.57
CA LYS A 84 -4.32 -1.50 5.96
C LYS A 84 -3.40 -0.29 6.15
N SER A 85 -2.55 0.00 5.16
CA SER A 85 -1.64 1.16 5.13
C SER A 85 -2.22 2.29 4.28
N ILE A 86 -3.53 2.24 4.05
CA ILE A 86 -4.31 3.30 3.44
C ILE A 86 -5.40 3.61 4.44
N LEU A 87 -5.44 4.85 4.93
CA LEU A 87 -6.53 5.31 5.78
C LEU A 87 -7.54 6.11 4.97
N ILE A 88 -8.80 6.08 5.38
CA ILE A 88 -9.88 6.85 4.78
C ILE A 88 -10.23 8.01 5.72
N HIS A 89 -10.14 9.22 5.18
CA HIS A 89 -10.56 10.44 5.86
C HIS A 89 -11.47 11.24 4.94
N GLN A 90 -12.72 11.44 5.34
CA GLN A 90 -13.73 12.14 4.53
C GLN A 90 -13.88 11.57 3.10
N LYS A 91 -13.93 10.23 3.00
CA LYS A 91 -13.97 9.44 1.76
C LYS A 91 -12.73 9.59 0.87
N GLN A 92 -11.67 10.23 1.35
CA GLN A 92 -10.40 10.37 0.65
C GLN A 92 -9.38 9.36 1.19
N PRO A 93 -8.74 8.55 0.33
CA PRO A 93 -7.70 7.64 0.76
C PRO A 93 -6.38 8.39 0.97
N LYS A 94 -5.67 8.05 2.04
CA LYS A 94 -4.35 8.58 2.41
C LYS A 94 -3.39 7.44 2.70
N ILE A 95 -2.26 7.40 2.01
CA ILE A 95 -1.21 6.40 2.23
C ILE A 95 -0.47 6.69 3.56
N THR A 96 -0.18 5.64 4.33
CA THR A 96 0.47 5.69 5.65
C THR A 96 1.51 4.57 5.82
N ASP A 97 2.02 4.35 7.03
CA ASP A 97 2.91 3.25 7.42
C ASP A 97 4.26 3.28 6.71
N PHE A 98 4.87 4.46 6.68
CA PHE A 98 6.18 4.70 6.06
C PHE A 98 7.38 4.08 6.81
N GLY A 99 7.15 3.28 7.86
CA GLY A 99 8.22 2.71 8.70
C GLY A 99 9.18 1.77 7.95
N LEU A 100 8.74 1.22 6.82
CA LEU A 100 9.56 0.37 5.93
C LEU A 100 10.00 1.09 4.66
N SER A 101 9.52 2.31 4.44
CA SER A 101 9.82 3.09 3.23
C SER A 101 11.28 3.51 3.18
N LYS A 102 11.80 3.66 1.95
CA LYS A 102 13.18 4.06 1.72
C LYS A 102 13.32 4.97 0.51
N GLN A 103 14.30 5.86 0.56
CA GLN A 103 14.76 6.52 -0.66
C GLN A 103 15.48 5.53 -1.59
N ILE A 104 15.33 5.73 -2.90
CA ILE A 104 15.92 4.85 -3.93
C ILE A 104 17.45 4.74 -3.82
N ASN A 105 18.12 5.81 -3.42
CA ASN A 105 19.58 5.88 -3.21
C ASN A 105 20.06 5.17 -1.92
N GLU A 106 19.16 4.89 -0.97
CA GLU A 106 19.47 4.24 0.32
C GLU A 106 19.22 2.72 0.32
N ILE A 107 18.94 2.11 -0.84
CA ILE A 107 18.70 0.67 -0.96
C ILE A 107 20.03 -0.10 -0.86
N THR A 108 20.58 -0.16 0.36
CA THR A 108 21.80 -0.88 0.71
C THR A 108 21.51 -2.26 1.33
N SER A 109 20.28 -2.48 1.82
CA SER A 109 19.85 -3.71 2.50
C SER A 109 18.97 -4.60 1.63
N ASN A 110 19.18 -5.91 1.74
CA ASN A 110 18.39 -6.98 1.10
C ASN A 110 16.88 -6.87 1.40
N SER A 111 16.05 -7.45 0.53
CA SER A 111 14.62 -7.65 0.78
C SER A 111 14.45 -8.66 1.91
N ASN A 112 14.45 -8.21 3.15
CA ASN A 112 13.83 -9.01 4.20
C ASN A 112 12.32 -9.05 3.89
N ALA A 113 11.73 -10.24 3.93
CA ALA A 113 10.29 -10.43 3.77
C ALA A 113 9.55 -9.70 4.90
N HIS A 114 9.21 -8.44 4.63
CA HIS A 114 8.42 -7.58 5.50
C HIS A 114 7.11 -7.25 4.79
N GLY A 115 6.09 -6.94 5.56
CA GLY A 115 4.76 -6.59 5.06
C GLY A 115 3.79 -7.77 4.94
N MET A 116 2.65 -7.51 4.30
CA MET A 116 1.54 -8.48 4.20
C MET A 116 1.68 -9.33 2.92
N PRO A 117 1.97 -10.64 3.00
CA PRO A 117 2.46 -11.45 1.88
C PRO A 117 1.59 -11.45 0.61
N ALA A 118 0.27 -11.28 0.77
CA ALA A 118 -0.66 -11.19 -0.36
C ALA A 118 -0.39 -10.00 -1.29
N TYR A 119 0.22 -8.93 -0.78
CA TYR A 119 0.49 -7.68 -1.51
C TYR A 119 1.93 -7.59 -2.00
N VAL A 120 2.81 -8.48 -1.54
CA VAL A 120 4.24 -8.37 -1.80
C VAL A 120 4.57 -9.00 -3.15
N GLU A 121 5.36 -8.28 -3.96
CA GLU A 121 5.87 -8.80 -5.22
C GLU A 121 6.58 -10.15 -4.99
N PRO A 122 6.30 -11.21 -5.77
CA PRO A 122 6.85 -12.53 -5.51
C PRO A 122 8.39 -12.58 -5.40
N GLN A 123 9.11 -11.77 -6.17
CA GLN A 123 10.58 -11.72 -6.10
C GLN A 123 11.08 -11.18 -4.75
N CYS A 124 10.36 -10.25 -4.13
CA CYS A 124 10.66 -9.74 -2.79
C CYS A 124 10.44 -10.80 -1.69
N LEU A 125 9.65 -11.86 -1.95
CA LEU A 125 9.40 -12.94 -0.99
C LEU A 125 10.42 -14.07 -1.07
N VAL A 126 10.96 -14.35 -2.26
CA VAL A 126 11.75 -15.57 -2.51
C VAL A 126 13.23 -15.34 -2.76
N ASN A 127 13.62 -14.12 -3.10
CA ASN A 127 14.98 -13.82 -3.52
C ASN A 127 15.59 -12.75 -2.62
N ASP A 128 16.37 -13.18 -1.64
CA ASP A 128 17.03 -12.28 -0.67
C ASP A 128 17.97 -11.26 -1.33
N LYS A 129 18.41 -11.48 -2.58
CA LYS A 129 19.24 -10.54 -3.34
C LYS A 129 18.40 -9.54 -4.14
N TYR A 130 17.11 -9.80 -4.32
CA TYR A 130 16.22 -8.87 -4.99
C TYR A 130 16.04 -7.62 -4.12
N LYS A 131 15.95 -6.48 -4.79
CA LYS A 131 15.75 -5.19 -4.14
C LYS A 131 14.38 -4.67 -4.55
N CYS A 132 13.44 -4.71 -3.60
CA CYS A 132 12.12 -4.13 -3.81
C CYS A 132 12.28 -2.67 -4.23
N ASN A 133 11.59 -2.31 -5.30
CA ASN A 133 11.71 -1.03 -5.98
C ASN A 133 10.31 -0.49 -6.30
N ILE A 134 10.24 0.61 -7.05
CA ILE A 134 8.96 1.22 -7.43
C ILE A 134 7.99 0.23 -8.12
N LYS A 135 8.50 -0.76 -8.87
CA LYS A 135 7.66 -1.79 -9.50
C LYS A 135 7.06 -2.75 -8.49
N SER A 136 7.75 -2.97 -7.36
CA SER A 136 7.23 -3.76 -6.24
C SER A 136 6.02 -3.08 -5.61
N ASP A 137 6.05 -1.75 -5.46
CA ASP A 137 4.87 -1.01 -4.98
C ASP A 137 3.73 -1.01 -6.02
N VAL A 138 4.05 -0.95 -7.32
CA VAL A 138 3.04 -1.07 -8.40
C VAL A 138 2.36 -2.43 -8.38
N TYR A 139 3.11 -3.51 -8.08
CA TYR A 139 2.53 -4.82 -7.85
C TYR A 139 1.51 -4.79 -6.69
N SER A 140 1.90 -4.21 -5.56
CA SER A 140 1.02 -4.05 -4.39
C SER A 140 -0.22 -3.22 -4.71
N LEU A 141 -0.08 -2.16 -5.51
CA LEU A 141 -1.19 -1.37 -6.02
C LEU A 141 -2.16 -2.24 -6.82
N GLY A 142 -1.67 -3.13 -7.69
CA GLY A 142 -2.51 -4.07 -8.43
C GLY A 142 -3.41 -4.93 -7.52
N VAL A 143 -2.85 -5.46 -6.43
CA VAL A 143 -3.62 -6.21 -5.42
C VAL A 143 -4.68 -5.34 -4.73
N ILE A 144 -4.34 -4.09 -4.41
CA ILE A 144 -5.30 -3.12 -3.84
C ILE A 144 -6.42 -2.79 -4.83
N LEU A 145 -6.10 -2.62 -6.12
CA LEU A 145 -7.11 -2.38 -7.15
C LEU A 145 -8.09 -3.55 -7.25
N TRP A 146 -7.60 -4.79 -7.21
CA TRP A 146 -8.45 -5.98 -7.14
C TRP A 146 -9.33 -5.97 -5.89
N GLU A 147 -8.78 -5.64 -4.73
CA GLU A 147 -9.52 -5.55 -3.47
C GLU A 147 -10.62 -4.47 -3.50
N ILE A 148 -10.36 -3.31 -4.10
CA ILE A 148 -11.39 -2.27 -4.32
C ILE A 148 -12.51 -2.79 -5.23
N SER A 149 -12.19 -3.60 -6.24
CA SER A 149 -13.20 -4.20 -7.11
C SER A 149 -14.04 -5.26 -6.40
N SER A 150 -13.43 -6.02 -5.49
CA SER A 150 -14.03 -7.20 -4.86
C SER A 150 -14.69 -6.93 -3.51
N GLY A 151 -14.22 -5.92 -2.78
CA GLY A 151 -14.59 -5.66 -1.39
C GLY A 151 -14.06 -6.71 -0.42
N ARG A 152 -13.13 -7.57 -0.85
CA ARG A 152 -12.69 -8.76 -0.12
C ARG A 152 -11.18 -8.78 0.09
N PRO A 153 -10.70 -9.44 1.15
CA PRO A 153 -9.27 -9.70 1.31
C PRO A 153 -8.70 -10.56 0.19
N PRO A 154 -7.46 -10.25 -0.28
CA PRO A 154 -6.76 -11.08 -1.23
C PRO A 154 -6.40 -12.40 -0.56
N PHE A 155 -6.54 -13.49 -1.32
CA PHE A 155 -6.20 -14.87 -0.90
C PHE A 155 -6.71 -15.28 0.51
N PRO A 156 -8.00 -15.11 0.84
CA PRO A 156 -8.50 -15.30 2.21
C PRO A 156 -8.48 -16.75 2.69
N SER A 157 -8.34 -17.72 1.77
CA SER A 157 -8.30 -19.15 2.07
C SER A 157 -6.92 -19.67 2.46
N PHE A 158 -5.87 -18.85 2.38
CA PHE A 158 -4.51 -19.27 2.71
C PHE A 158 -4.19 -18.95 4.18
N GLU A 159 -4.07 -19.98 4.99
CA GLU A 159 -3.63 -19.84 6.40
C GLU A 159 -2.11 -19.77 6.54
N SER A 160 -1.37 -20.39 5.61
CA SER A 160 0.08 -20.46 5.61
C SER A 160 0.69 -19.41 4.68
N VAL A 161 1.47 -18.50 5.27
CA VAL A 161 2.28 -17.50 4.52
C VAL A 161 3.17 -18.15 3.47
N LEU A 162 3.83 -19.27 3.81
CA LEU A 162 4.69 -19.99 2.88
C LEU A 162 3.90 -20.56 1.69
N SER A 163 2.72 -21.13 1.96
CA SER A 163 1.87 -21.70 0.90
C SER A 163 1.35 -20.60 -0.03
N LEU A 164 0.98 -19.45 0.53
CA LEU A 164 0.58 -18.27 -0.23
C LEU A 164 1.73 -17.74 -1.10
N ALA A 165 2.92 -17.58 -0.52
CA ALA A 165 4.11 -17.12 -1.24
C ALA A 165 4.44 -18.04 -2.43
N VAL A 166 4.39 -19.37 -2.23
CA VAL A 166 4.60 -20.35 -3.32
C VAL A 166 3.50 -20.24 -4.39
N HIS A 167 2.24 -20.04 -3.98
CA HIS A 167 1.12 -19.89 -4.91
C HIS A 167 1.28 -18.64 -5.79
N ILE A 168 1.59 -17.50 -5.19
CA ILE A 168 1.84 -16.22 -5.88
C ILE A 168 3.09 -16.30 -6.77
N PHE A 169 4.16 -16.95 -6.29
CA PHE A 169 5.40 -17.13 -7.05
C PHE A 169 5.21 -17.97 -8.32
N LYS A 170 4.27 -18.92 -8.31
CA LYS A 170 3.86 -19.68 -9.50
C LYS A 170 3.04 -18.86 -10.51
N GLY A 171 2.79 -17.58 -10.23
CA GLY A 171 2.05 -16.68 -11.11
C GLY A 171 0.53 -16.71 -10.92
N ASN A 172 0.02 -17.45 -9.94
CA ASN A 172 -1.42 -17.47 -9.67
C ASN A 172 -1.86 -16.14 -9.04
N ARG A 173 -3.02 -15.64 -9.47
CA ARG A 173 -3.64 -14.40 -9.00
C ARG A 173 -5.12 -14.64 -8.77
N GLU A 174 -5.76 -13.72 -8.07
CA GLU A 174 -7.19 -13.74 -7.87
C GLU A 174 -7.95 -13.63 -9.20
N ASP A 175 -9.08 -14.31 -9.25
CA ASP A 175 -9.98 -14.21 -10.39
C ASP A 175 -10.66 -12.83 -10.42
N PRO A 176 -10.89 -12.25 -11.61
CA PRO A 176 -11.71 -11.05 -11.73
C PRO A 176 -13.12 -11.27 -11.17
N ILE A 177 -13.63 -10.24 -10.50
CA ILE A 177 -14.99 -10.27 -9.97
C ILE A 177 -15.99 -9.92 -11.06
N GLU A 178 -17.09 -10.68 -11.11
CA GLU A 178 -18.21 -10.41 -12.02
C GLU A 178 -18.72 -8.97 -11.86
N GLY A 179 -18.98 -8.30 -12.98
CA GLY A 179 -19.37 -6.89 -13.00
C GLY A 179 -18.22 -5.89 -12.88
N THR A 180 -16.97 -6.35 -12.81
CA THR A 180 -15.79 -5.45 -12.92
C THR A 180 -15.59 -4.98 -14.37
N PRO A 181 -15.50 -3.67 -14.63
CA PRO A 181 -15.21 -3.15 -15.96
C PRO A 181 -13.91 -3.72 -16.54
N LEU A 182 -13.95 -4.16 -17.80
CA LEU A 182 -12.80 -4.80 -18.47
C LEU A 182 -11.53 -3.95 -18.43
N GLN A 183 -11.67 -2.64 -18.64
CA GLN A 183 -10.55 -1.70 -18.60
C GLN A 183 -9.90 -1.67 -17.21
N TYR A 184 -10.69 -1.80 -16.15
CA TYR A 184 -10.18 -1.84 -14.78
C TYR A 184 -9.48 -3.17 -14.47
N ILE A 185 -10.01 -4.30 -14.97
CA ILE A 185 -9.34 -5.62 -14.88
C ILE A 185 -7.96 -5.57 -15.53
N GLN A 186 -7.85 -4.90 -16.69
CA GLN A 186 -6.57 -4.75 -17.39
C GLN A 186 -5.52 -3.97 -16.59
N LEU A 187 -5.92 -3.11 -15.64
CA LEU A 187 -4.96 -2.33 -14.84
C LEU A 187 -4.20 -3.20 -13.84
N TYR A 188 -4.88 -4.15 -13.17
CA TYR A 188 -4.25 -4.98 -12.13
C TYR A 188 -3.75 -6.35 -12.63
N LYS A 189 -3.95 -6.65 -13.92
CA LYS A 189 -3.43 -7.87 -14.56
C LYS A 189 -2.15 -7.67 -15.37
N GLN A 190 -1.69 -6.42 -15.51
CA GLN A 190 -0.40 -6.10 -16.14
C GLN A 190 0.76 -6.39 -15.19
#